data_AF-A0A7W0G6I6-F1
#
_entry.id   AF-A0A7W0G6I6-F1
#
_cell.length_a   1.000
_cell.length_b   1.000
_cell.length_c   1.000
_cell.angle_alpha   90.00
_cell.angle_beta   90.00
_cell.angle_gamma   90.00
#
_symmetry.space_group_name_H-M   'P 1'
#
loop_
_entity.id
_entity.type
_entity.pdbx_description
1 polymer ?
#
loop_
_entity_poly.entity_id
_entity_poly.type
_entity_poly.pdbx_seq_one_letter_code
_entity_poly.pdbx_strand_id
1 'polypeptide(L)'
;MFLLSAAHYMEMEGIKSPRQRQDITRVMEELTDFPTLVSRSVLMRLELEAALDALTAPRPDAYAPVELVGAGVLPAFGKVGGLCVRTESGEDVTDKTRLEWPDGPGAFDRWQRESEMLLDRSVLSGPTDEEVPDLRAAGWRPEVARENAERRALQEQDQAQVFATEDGGRWRRGRTRDVVAARFLFIELSEMLGESLAARAVALEEVFPTPEHARRLTDSMPSVDVSITLATARHRHQDPRWIANDIFDVDAMSVAAPYCDIVVTERHACHVLTAAGVEERARVKLLHDLDALAGEAASAIP
;
A
#
# COMPACT_ATOMS: atom_id res chain seq x y z
N MET A 1 15.19 0.52 -11.17
CA MET A 1 13.91 1.23 -11.35
C MET A 1 13.46 1.69 -9.98
N PHE A 2 12.99 2.93 -9.84
CA PHE A 2 12.37 3.42 -8.60
C PHE A 2 10.86 3.33 -8.73
N LEU A 3 10.17 2.97 -7.64
CA LEU A 3 8.73 2.75 -7.64
C LEU A 3 8.03 3.76 -6.72
N LEU A 4 6.88 4.24 -7.16
CA LEU A 4 5.95 4.98 -6.32
C LEU A 4 4.98 4.02 -5.62
N SER A 5 4.24 4.56 -4.66
CA SER A 5 3.20 3.85 -3.91
C SER A 5 2.21 4.89 -3.37
N ALA A 6 1.07 4.44 -2.85
CA ALA A 6 0.05 5.32 -2.27
C ALA A 6 0.62 6.31 -1.24
N ALA A 7 1.61 5.86 -0.44
CA ALA A 7 2.24 6.69 0.58
C ALA A 7 2.90 7.95 -0.02
N HIS A 8 3.55 7.83 -1.17
CA HIS A 8 4.16 8.99 -1.84
C HIS A 8 3.11 10.04 -2.17
N TYR A 9 1.95 9.64 -2.70
CA TYR A 9 0.85 10.58 -3.00
C TYR A 9 0.22 11.17 -1.74
N MET A 10 0.08 10.38 -0.67
CA MET A 10 -0.50 10.84 0.61
C MET A 10 0.40 11.83 1.34
N GLU A 11 1.72 11.60 1.35
CA GLU A 11 2.68 12.49 2.01
C GLU A 11 2.76 13.87 1.34
N MET A 12 2.53 13.94 0.02
CA MET A 12 2.50 15.21 -0.72
C MET A 12 1.40 16.17 -0.21
N GLU A 13 0.32 15.65 0.37
CA GLU A 13 -0.74 16.44 1.01
C GLU A 13 -0.21 17.25 2.21
N GLY A 14 0.79 16.73 2.93
CA GLY A 14 1.41 17.41 4.06
C GLY A 14 2.18 18.68 3.68
N ILE A 15 2.55 18.81 2.41
CA ILE A 15 3.37 19.90 1.89
C ILE A 15 2.48 21.08 1.50
N LYS A 16 2.50 22.14 2.32
CA LYS A 16 1.64 23.32 2.10
C LYS A 16 1.99 24.12 0.84
N SER A 17 3.28 24.20 0.49
CA SER A 17 3.75 25.02 -0.64
C SER A 17 3.48 24.31 -1.98
N PRO A 18 2.67 24.88 -2.89
CA PRO A 18 2.45 24.31 -4.22
C PRO A 18 3.74 24.19 -5.03
N ARG A 19 4.62 25.20 -4.93
CA ARG A 19 5.93 25.17 -5.58
C ARG A 19 6.78 23.99 -5.12
N GLN A 20 6.83 23.75 -3.80
CA GLN A 20 7.59 22.62 -3.27
C GLN A 20 7.02 21.27 -3.75
N ARG A 21 5.69 21.14 -3.84
CA ARG A 21 5.06 19.93 -4.39
C ARG A 21 5.43 19.71 -5.87
N GLN A 22 5.45 20.78 -6.66
CA GLN A 22 5.86 20.72 -8.06
C GLN A 22 7.33 20.33 -8.22
N ASP A 23 8.22 20.90 -7.42
CA ASP A 23 9.65 20.58 -7.44
C ASP A 23 9.90 19.10 -7.10
N ILE A 24 9.22 18.57 -6.08
CA ILE A 24 9.31 17.14 -5.72
C ILE A 24 8.71 16.25 -6.80
N THR A 25 7.56 16.62 -7.36
CA THR A 25 6.91 15.89 -8.46
C THR A 25 7.85 15.73 -9.65
N ARG A 26 8.57 16.80 -10.02
CA ARG A 26 9.55 16.75 -11.10
C ARG A 26 10.70 15.78 -10.82
N VAL A 27 11.21 15.75 -9.59
CA VAL A 27 12.26 14.81 -9.20
C VAL A 27 11.74 13.37 -9.20
N MET A 28 10.56 13.13 -8.65
CA MET A 28 9.95 11.80 -8.64
C MET A 28 9.69 11.30 -10.05
N GLU A 29 9.19 12.17 -10.93
CA GLU A 29 9.03 11.85 -12.33
C GLU A 29 10.37 11.47 -12.99
N GLU A 30 11.40 12.32 -12.85
CA GLU A 30 12.72 12.08 -13.45
C GLU A 30 13.34 10.74 -12.99
N LEU A 31 13.10 10.34 -11.74
CA LEU A 31 13.64 9.11 -11.17
C LEU A 31 12.81 7.86 -11.51
N THR A 32 11.50 8.00 -11.72
CA THR A 32 10.58 6.86 -11.76
C THR A 32 9.95 6.64 -13.12
N ASP A 33 9.50 7.70 -13.80
CA ASP A 33 8.51 7.64 -14.90
C ASP A 33 7.13 7.09 -14.44
N PHE A 34 6.77 7.30 -13.17
CA PHE A 34 5.52 6.89 -12.52
C PHE A 34 5.12 5.39 -12.51
N PRO A 35 6.02 4.38 -12.52
CA PRO A 35 5.65 3.03 -12.14
C PRO A 35 5.31 3.00 -10.66
N THR A 36 4.21 2.31 -10.33
CA THR A 36 3.59 2.39 -9.02
C THR A 36 3.20 1.01 -8.53
N LEU A 37 3.57 0.69 -7.29
CA LEU A 37 3.11 -0.52 -6.60
C LEU A 37 1.59 -0.48 -6.44
N VAL A 38 0.94 -1.62 -6.69
CA VAL A 38 -0.49 -1.79 -6.44
C VAL A 38 -0.85 -1.51 -4.98
N SER A 39 -2.11 -1.17 -4.72
CA SER A 39 -2.56 -0.83 -3.38
C SER A 39 -2.33 -1.96 -2.37
N ARG A 40 -2.11 -1.56 -1.12
CA ARG A 40 -2.03 -2.48 0.03
C ARG A 40 -3.25 -3.41 0.10
N SER A 41 -4.44 -2.91 -0.18
CA SER A 41 -5.67 -3.71 -0.16
C SER A 41 -5.70 -4.80 -1.25
N VAL A 42 -5.16 -4.52 -2.44
CA VAL A 42 -5.02 -5.52 -3.51
C VAL A 42 -3.99 -6.57 -3.10
N LEU A 43 -2.84 -6.17 -2.56
CA LEU A 43 -1.81 -7.12 -2.08
C LEU A 43 -2.36 -8.02 -0.98
N MET A 44 -3.00 -7.45 0.05
CA MET A 44 -3.61 -8.21 1.13
C MET A 44 -4.64 -9.22 0.62
N ARG A 45 -5.43 -8.87 -0.40
CA ARG A 45 -6.37 -9.81 -1.03
C ARG A 45 -5.63 -10.96 -1.69
N LEU A 46 -4.62 -10.68 -2.50
CA LEU A 46 -3.85 -11.71 -3.20
C LEU A 46 -3.14 -12.65 -2.22
N GLU A 47 -2.50 -12.09 -1.20
CA GLU A 47 -1.81 -12.84 -0.16
C GLU A 47 -2.77 -13.71 0.65
N LEU A 48 -3.96 -13.19 0.98
CA LEU A 48 -4.98 -13.94 1.71
C LEU A 48 -5.46 -15.13 0.90
N GLU A 49 -5.73 -14.93 -0.39
CA GLU A 49 -6.22 -15.97 -1.27
C GLU A 49 -5.16 -17.05 -1.48
N ALA A 50 -3.90 -16.67 -1.68
CA ALA A 50 -2.78 -17.61 -1.73
C ALA A 50 -2.60 -18.39 -0.42
N ALA A 51 -2.74 -17.73 0.74
CA ALA A 51 -2.67 -18.37 2.04
C ALA A 51 -3.83 -19.36 2.27
N LEU A 52 -5.05 -18.99 1.85
CA LEU A 52 -6.23 -19.86 1.96
C LEU A 52 -6.16 -21.04 0.98
N ASP A 53 -5.64 -20.85 -0.23
CA ASP A 53 -5.43 -21.94 -1.20
C ASP A 53 -4.42 -22.99 -0.69
N ALA A 54 -3.48 -22.57 0.17
CA ALA A 54 -2.56 -23.50 0.82
C ALA A 54 -3.20 -24.28 1.98
N LEU A 55 -4.29 -23.76 2.57
CA LEU A 55 -4.98 -24.35 3.73
C LEU A 55 -6.25 -25.12 3.35
N THR A 56 -6.83 -24.83 2.20
CA THR A 56 -8.15 -25.31 1.75
C THR A 56 -8.08 -25.75 0.29
N ALA A 57 -9.19 -26.25 -0.27
CA ALA A 57 -9.27 -26.41 -1.72
C ALA A 57 -9.25 -25.02 -2.38
N PRO A 58 -8.53 -24.84 -3.50
CA PRO A 58 -8.58 -23.60 -4.26
C PRO A 58 -10.02 -23.25 -4.61
N ARG A 59 -10.31 -21.95 -4.64
CA ARG A 59 -11.62 -21.47 -5.11
C ARG A 59 -11.89 -21.95 -6.56
N PRO A 60 -13.15 -22.17 -6.94
CA PRO A 60 -13.49 -22.62 -8.29
C PRO A 60 -13.00 -21.67 -9.39
N ASP A 61 -13.06 -20.35 -9.13
CA ASP A 61 -12.67 -19.31 -10.07
C ASP A 61 -11.34 -18.69 -9.65
N ALA A 62 -10.25 -18.99 -10.37
CA ALA A 62 -8.96 -18.37 -10.11
C ALA A 62 -8.99 -16.87 -10.45
N TYR A 63 -8.24 -16.07 -9.69
CA TYR A 63 -8.01 -14.67 -10.07
C TYR A 63 -7.18 -14.60 -11.35
N ALA A 64 -7.46 -13.58 -12.16
CA ALA A 64 -6.56 -13.21 -13.24
C ALA A 64 -5.19 -12.82 -12.64
N PRO A 65 -4.08 -13.05 -13.36
CA PRO A 65 -2.79 -12.52 -12.98
C PRO A 65 -2.87 -11.01 -12.72
N VAL A 66 -2.28 -10.57 -11.61
CA VAL A 66 -2.20 -9.15 -11.25
C VAL A 66 -0.77 -8.67 -11.42
N GLU A 67 -0.59 -7.60 -12.19
CA GLU A 67 0.68 -6.90 -12.26
C GLU A 67 0.88 -6.11 -10.96
N LEU A 68 1.92 -6.44 -10.20
CA LEU A 68 2.21 -5.79 -8.92
C LEU A 68 2.73 -4.36 -9.08
N VAL A 69 3.23 -4.03 -10.26
CA VAL A 69 3.66 -2.69 -10.66
C VAL A 69 2.80 -2.29 -11.85
N GLY A 70 2.02 -1.23 -11.68
CA GLY A 70 1.25 -0.64 -12.77
C GLY A 70 1.80 0.74 -13.17
N ALA A 71 1.35 1.24 -14.31
CA ALA A 71 1.67 2.59 -14.75
C ALA A 71 0.72 3.62 -14.10
N GLY A 72 1.31 4.72 -13.62
CA GLY A 72 0.61 5.88 -13.08
C GLY A 72 0.04 5.68 -11.68
N VAL A 73 -0.81 6.62 -11.25
CA VAL A 73 -1.30 6.72 -9.87
C VAL A 73 -2.40 5.73 -9.52
N LEU A 74 -3.22 5.33 -10.50
CA LEU A 74 -4.43 4.54 -10.27
C LEU A 74 -4.18 3.17 -9.58
N PRO A 75 -3.15 2.40 -9.95
CA PRO A 75 -2.78 1.16 -9.27
C PRO A 75 -2.55 1.32 -7.76
N ALA A 76 -1.96 2.43 -7.30
CA ALA A 76 -1.73 2.70 -5.86
C ALA A 76 -3.02 2.67 -5.04
N PHE A 77 -4.16 2.95 -5.68
CA PHE A 77 -5.47 3.04 -5.06
C PHE A 77 -6.40 1.90 -5.49
N GLY A 78 -5.84 0.82 -6.04
CA GLY A 78 -6.58 -0.40 -6.40
C GLY A 78 -7.48 -0.20 -7.63
N LYS A 79 -7.17 0.80 -8.46
CA LYS A 79 -7.89 1.10 -9.69
C LYS A 79 -7.09 0.64 -10.91
N VAL A 80 -7.81 0.28 -11.96
CA VAL A 80 -7.21 -0.01 -13.28
C VAL A 80 -6.90 1.33 -13.95
N GLY A 81 -5.67 1.48 -14.42
CA GLY A 81 -5.22 2.63 -15.21
C GLY A 81 -5.71 2.59 -16.65
N GLY A 82 -5.25 3.55 -17.45
CA GLY A 82 -5.59 3.65 -18.87
C GLY A 82 -6.67 4.70 -19.14
N LEU A 83 -6.35 5.66 -19.99
CA LEU A 83 -7.32 6.62 -20.50
C LEU A 83 -8.24 5.93 -21.52
N CYS A 84 -9.55 6.00 -21.28
CA CYS A 84 -10.58 5.50 -22.20
C CYS A 84 -11.36 6.66 -22.81
N VAL A 85 -11.73 6.54 -24.09
CA VAL A 85 -12.66 7.43 -24.77
C VAL A 85 -14.04 6.82 -24.73
N ARG A 86 -15.01 7.55 -24.18
CA ARG A 86 -16.41 7.10 -24.08
C ARG A 86 -17.35 8.05 -24.80
N THR A 87 -18.42 7.50 -25.37
CA THR A 87 -19.54 8.30 -25.89
C THR A 87 -20.33 8.93 -24.74
N GLU A 88 -21.22 9.88 -25.04
CA GLU A 88 -22.14 10.46 -24.05
C GLU A 88 -23.03 9.39 -23.38
N SER A 89 -23.32 8.28 -24.09
CA SER A 89 -24.06 7.14 -23.53
C SER A 89 -23.20 6.17 -22.72
N GLY A 90 -21.89 6.44 -22.57
CA GLY A 90 -20.95 5.65 -21.76
C GLY A 90 -20.33 4.44 -22.45
N GLU A 91 -20.54 4.26 -23.76
CA GLU A 91 -19.91 3.18 -24.53
C GLU A 91 -18.42 3.45 -24.70
N ASP A 92 -17.57 2.45 -24.43
CA ASP A 92 -16.13 2.55 -24.68
C ASP A 92 -15.84 2.42 -26.18
N VAL A 93 -15.34 3.52 -26.75
CA VAL A 93 -15.01 3.66 -28.18
C VAL A 93 -13.53 3.94 -28.37
N THR A 94 -12.69 3.58 -27.39
CA THR A 94 -11.25 3.86 -27.40
C THR A 94 -10.57 3.29 -28.64
N ASP A 95 -10.77 1.99 -28.93
CA ASP A 95 -10.14 1.35 -30.11
C ASP A 95 -10.59 1.97 -31.44
N LYS A 96 -11.88 2.31 -31.55
CA LYS A 96 -12.42 2.97 -32.73
C LYS A 96 -11.79 4.35 -32.90
N THR A 97 -11.76 5.13 -31.81
CA THR A 97 -11.17 6.48 -31.80
C THR A 97 -9.69 6.44 -32.14
N ARG A 98 -8.97 5.45 -31.62
CA ARG A 98 -7.55 5.20 -31.92
C ARG A 98 -7.32 4.92 -33.41
N LEU A 99 -8.17 4.09 -34.04
CA LEU A 99 -8.06 3.76 -35.46
C LEU A 99 -8.43 4.93 -36.38
N GLU A 100 -9.41 5.75 -35.97
CA GLU A 100 -9.94 6.89 -36.73
C GLU A 100 -9.22 8.21 -36.42
N TRP A 101 -8.18 8.20 -35.57
CA TRP A 101 -7.48 9.41 -35.15
C TRP A 101 -6.86 10.14 -36.36
N PRO A 102 -6.97 11.48 -36.46
CA PRO A 102 -6.56 12.23 -37.66
C PRO A 102 -5.12 11.97 -38.12
N ASP A 103 -4.18 11.81 -37.17
CA ASP A 103 -2.76 11.55 -37.41
C ASP A 103 -2.38 10.05 -37.28
N GLY A 104 -3.40 9.18 -37.24
CA GLY A 104 -3.29 7.74 -37.12
C GLY A 104 -3.08 7.19 -35.70
N PRO A 105 -3.11 5.86 -35.52
CA PRO A 105 -3.08 5.20 -34.21
C PRO A 105 -1.86 5.54 -33.36
N GLY A 106 -0.68 5.68 -33.99
CA GLY A 106 0.54 6.00 -33.25
C GLY A 106 0.54 7.43 -32.68
N ALA A 107 -0.24 8.35 -33.25
CA ALA A 107 -0.41 9.70 -32.69
C ALA A 107 -1.39 9.69 -31.52
N PHE A 108 -2.45 8.88 -31.59
CA PHE A 108 -3.33 8.61 -30.45
C PHE A 108 -2.56 8.01 -29.28
N ASP A 109 -1.72 7.00 -29.52
CA ASP A 109 -0.92 6.34 -28.48
C ASP A 109 0.03 7.33 -27.76
N ARG A 110 0.58 8.31 -28.49
CA ARG A 110 1.40 9.38 -27.90
C ARG A 110 0.55 10.34 -27.08
N TRP A 111 -0.56 10.81 -27.63
CA TRP A 111 -1.48 11.70 -26.92
C TRP A 111 -2.01 11.08 -25.63
N GLN A 112 -2.38 9.80 -25.67
CA GLN A 112 -2.84 9.05 -24.51
C GLN A 112 -1.76 9.00 -23.43
N ARG A 113 -0.53 8.61 -23.80
CA ARG A 113 0.61 8.56 -22.87
C ARG A 113 0.90 9.93 -22.26
N GLU A 114 0.93 10.99 -23.06
CA GLU A 114 1.16 12.36 -22.57
C GLU A 114 0.05 12.82 -21.62
N SER A 115 -1.20 12.42 -21.88
CA SER A 115 -2.35 12.73 -21.03
C SER A 115 -2.31 11.96 -19.70
N GLU A 116 -1.90 10.69 -19.73
CA GLU A 116 -1.69 9.88 -18.52
C GLU A 116 -0.57 10.46 -17.66
N MET A 117 0.58 10.80 -18.25
CA MET A 117 1.67 11.49 -17.54
C MET A 117 1.24 12.83 -16.95
N LEU A 118 0.39 13.59 -17.65
CA LEU A 118 -0.15 14.84 -17.14
C LEU A 118 -1.04 14.58 -15.91
N LEU A 119 -1.92 13.58 -15.97
CA LEU A 119 -2.74 13.17 -14.82
C LEU A 119 -1.86 12.79 -13.62
N ASP A 120 -0.84 11.96 -13.83
CA ASP A 120 0.05 11.50 -12.76
C ASP A 120 0.80 12.64 -12.10
N ARG A 121 1.35 13.57 -12.90
CA ARG A 121 1.97 14.80 -12.40
C ARG A 121 0.98 15.63 -11.59
N SER A 122 -0.22 15.87 -12.13
CA SER A 122 -1.24 16.71 -11.48
C SER A 122 -1.72 16.11 -10.17
N VAL A 123 -1.88 14.79 -10.09
CA VAL A 123 -2.29 14.12 -8.85
C VAL A 123 -1.18 14.17 -7.81
N LEU A 124 0.08 13.95 -8.21
CA LEU A 124 1.22 13.99 -7.28
C LEU A 124 1.53 15.40 -6.78
N SER A 125 1.48 16.42 -7.65
CA SER A 125 1.72 17.80 -7.26
C SER A 125 0.55 18.41 -6.47
N GLY A 126 -0.63 17.79 -6.58
CA GLY A 126 -1.88 18.37 -6.11
C GLY A 126 -2.26 19.66 -6.85
N PRO A 127 -3.44 20.21 -6.56
CA PRO A 127 -3.91 21.42 -7.21
C PRO A 127 -3.18 22.68 -6.72
N THR A 128 -3.27 23.72 -7.53
CA THR A 128 -2.95 25.11 -7.16
C THR A 128 -4.08 25.71 -6.33
N ASP A 129 -3.78 26.79 -5.59
CA ASP A 129 -4.78 27.48 -4.76
C ASP A 129 -5.98 28.00 -5.56
N GLU A 130 -5.79 28.30 -6.86
CA GLU A 130 -6.84 28.75 -7.78
C GLU A 130 -7.78 27.61 -8.20
N GLU A 131 -7.28 26.38 -8.30
CA GLU A 131 -8.07 25.20 -8.70
C GLU A 131 -8.86 24.57 -7.54
N VAL A 132 -8.42 24.80 -6.29
CA VAL A 132 -9.02 24.22 -5.08
C VAL A 132 -10.53 24.45 -4.98
N PRO A 133 -11.08 25.67 -5.19
CA PRO A 133 -12.52 25.90 -5.06
C PRO A 133 -13.37 25.04 -6.01
N ASP A 134 -12.98 24.97 -7.28
CA ASP A 134 -13.72 24.23 -8.31
C ASP A 134 -13.62 22.71 -8.08
N LEU A 135 -12.43 22.24 -7.71
CA LEU A 135 -12.23 20.82 -7.38
C LEU A 135 -13.04 20.42 -6.14
N ARG A 136 -13.10 21.26 -5.10
CA ARG A 136 -13.95 20.98 -3.93
C ARG A 136 -15.43 20.98 -4.28
N ALA A 137 -15.87 21.88 -5.17
CA ALA A 137 -17.25 21.86 -5.68
C ALA A 137 -17.55 20.57 -6.47
N ALA A 138 -16.55 20.02 -7.16
CA ALA A 138 -16.62 18.72 -7.85
C ALA A 138 -16.44 17.50 -6.92
N GLY A 139 -16.26 17.71 -5.60
CA GLY A 139 -16.18 16.63 -4.60
C GLY A 139 -14.77 16.18 -4.23
N TRP A 140 -13.72 16.88 -4.65
CA TRP A 140 -12.36 16.61 -4.20
C TRP A 140 -12.23 16.81 -2.67
N ARG A 141 -11.84 15.74 -1.96
CA ARG A 141 -11.68 15.70 -0.50
C ARG A 141 -10.37 15.00 -0.13
N PRO A 142 -9.23 15.69 -0.19
CA PRO A 142 -7.92 15.09 0.11
C PRO A 142 -7.82 14.58 1.55
N GLU A 143 -8.60 15.17 2.47
CA GLU A 143 -8.54 14.88 3.91
C GLU A 143 -8.96 13.46 4.27
N VAL A 144 -9.70 12.76 3.38
CA VAL A 144 -10.23 11.42 3.65
C VAL A 144 -9.10 10.40 3.93
N ALA A 145 -7.96 10.53 3.28
CA ALA A 145 -6.81 9.66 3.55
C ALA A 145 -6.28 9.88 4.97
N ARG A 146 -6.14 11.15 5.38
CA ARG A 146 -5.72 11.53 6.73
C ARG A 146 -6.72 11.11 7.79
N GLU A 147 -8.01 11.37 7.59
CA GLU A 147 -9.10 10.98 8.48
C GLU A 147 -9.08 9.45 8.73
N ASN A 148 -8.82 8.65 7.68
CA ASN A 148 -8.67 7.20 7.80
C ASN A 148 -7.45 6.79 8.61
N ALA A 149 -6.29 7.43 8.39
CA ALA A 149 -5.08 7.17 9.15
C ALA A 149 -5.23 7.59 10.62
N GLU A 150 -5.89 8.71 10.90
CA GLU A 150 -6.21 9.16 12.26
C GLU A 150 -7.14 8.17 12.97
N ARG A 151 -8.19 7.69 12.29
CA ARG A 151 -9.07 6.65 12.82
C ARG A 151 -8.30 5.39 13.18
N ARG A 152 -7.38 4.93 12.32
CA ARG A 152 -6.52 3.76 12.58
C ARG A 152 -5.54 4.02 13.72
N ALA A 153 -4.98 5.23 13.82
CA ALA A 153 -4.10 5.61 14.91
C ALA A 153 -4.84 5.60 16.27
N LEU A 154 -6.06 6.15 16.36
CA LEU A 154 -6.90 6.07 17.57
C LEU A 154 -7.14 4.61 17.99
N GLN A 155 -7.43 3.78 17.00
CA GLN A 155 -7.62 2.35 17.13
C GLN A 155 -6.38 1.61 17.69
N GLU A 156 -5.17 2.09 17.41
CA GLU A 156 -3.92 1.61 18.00
C GLU A 156 -3.68 2.20 19.40
N GLN A 157 -4.11 3.44 19.66
CA GLN A 157 -4.10 4.03 21.01
C GLN A 157 -5.02 3.23 21.96
N ASP A 158 -6.20 2.82 21.50
CA ASP A 158 -7.12 1.98 22.27
C ASP A 158 -6.45 0.63 22.63
N GLN A 159 -5.73 0.03 21.68
CA GLN A 159 -4.97 -1.20 21.93
C GLN A 159 -3.83 -0.97 22.94
N ALA A 160 -3.15 0.17 22.88
CA ALA A 160 -2.13 0.54 23.85
C ALA A 160 -2.71 0.72 25.27
N GLN A 161 -3.93 1.27 25.39
CA GLN A 161 -4.64 1.36 26.65
C GLN A 161 -5.00 -0.04 27.19
N VAL A 162 -5.43 -0.97 26.33
CA VAL A 162 -5.64 -2.37 26.73
C VAL A 162 -4.36 -2.96 27.30
N PHE A 163 -3.21 -2.76 26.64
CA PHE A 163 -1.91 -3.23 27.15
C PHE A 163 -1.47 -2.59 28.48
N ALA A 164 -2.01 -1.42 28.84
CA ALA A 164 -1.75 -0.76 30.11
C ALA A 164 -2.57 -1.31 31.29
N THR A 165 -3.60 -2.12 31.03
CA THR A 165 -4.36 -2.83 32.07
C THR A 165 -3.54 -3.96 32.71
N GLU A 166 -3.97 -4.48 33.87
CA GLU A 166 -3.26 -5.58 34.53
C GLU A 166 -3.20 -6.84 33.64
N ASP A 167 -4.33 -7.22 33.05
CA ASP A 167 -4.44 -8.38 32.17
C ASP A 167 -3.70 -8.15 30.85
N GLY A 168 -3.87 -6.98 30.23
CA GLY A 168 -3.16 -6.64 28.99
C GLY A 168 -1.65 -6.51 29.19
N GLY A 169 -1.19 -6.09 30.37
CA GLY A 169 0.21 -6.08 30.74
C GLY A 169 0.84 -7.48 30.72
N ARG A 170 0.07 -8.53 31.01
CA ARG A 170 0.52 -9.93 30.87
C ARG A 170 0.74 -10.29 29.41
N TRP A 171 -0.18 -9.88 28.52
CA TRP A 171 -0.02 -10.10 27.08
C TRP A 171 1.16 -9.34 26.51
N ARG A 172 1.39 -8.09 26.95
CA ARG A 172 2.51 -7.28 26.47
C ARG A 172 3.89 -7.90 26.77
N ARG A 173 4.02 -8.67 27.85
CA ARG A 173 5.31 -9.27 28.27
C ARG A 173 5.71 -10.52 27.48
N GLY A 174 4.83 -11.11 26.66
CA GLY A 174 5.19 -12.32 25.91
C GLY A 174 4.30 -12.68 24.72
N ARG A 175 3.21 -11.96 24.50
CA ARG A 175 2.18 -12.23 23.48
C ARG A 175 1.77 -11.00 22.68
N THR A 176 2.55 -9.91 22.68
CA THR A 176 2.22 -8.68 21.95
C THR A 176 1.89 -8.95 20.50
N ARG A 177 2.70 -9.77 19.82
CA ARG A 177 2.48 -10.12 18.42
C ARG A 177 1.14 -10.81 18.19
N ASP A 178 0.75 -11.73 19.08
CA ASP A 178 -0.52 -12.44 18.97
C ASP A 178 -1.70 -11.49 19.06
N VAL A 179 -1.65 -10.55 20.01
CA VAL A 179 -2.72 -9.58 20.22
C VAL A 179 -2.81 -8.61 19.05
N VAL A 180 -1.67 -8.14 18.55
CA VAL A 180 -1.60 -7.28 17.36
C VAL A 180 -2.11 -8.01 16.11
N ALA A 181 -1.70 -9.26 15.91
CA ALA A 181 -2.16 -10.09 14.79
C ALA A 181 -3.67 -10.38 14.87
N ALA A 182 -4.19 -10.73 16.06
CA ALA A 182 -5.61 -10.96 16.26
C ALA A 182 -6.44 -9.69 15.99
N ARG A 183 -5.97 -8.54 16.47
CA ARG A 183 -6.58 -7.23 16.18
C ARG A 183 -6.59 -6.95 14.67
N PHE A 184 -5.47 -7.18 13.99
CA PHE A 184 -5.34 -7.00 12.55
C PHE A 184 -6.34 -7.87 11.79
N LEU A 185 -6.43 -9.16 12.13
CA LEU A 185 -7.40 -10.08 11.54
C LEU A 185 -8.84 -9.59 11.72
N PHE A 186 -9.18 -9.12 12.93
CA PHE A 186 -10.53 -8.70 13.27
C PHE A 186 -10.94 -7.37 12.61
N ILE A 187 -10.02 -6.41 12.49
CA ILE A 187 -10.33 -5.05 12.05
C ILE A 187 -10.03 -4.85 10.57
N GLU A 188 -8.91 -5.36 10.08
CA GLU A 188 -8.40 -5.06 8.73
C GLU A 188 -8.74 -6.17 7.72
N LEU A 189 -8.78 -7.43 8.16
CA LEU A 189 -9.01 -8.58 7.26
C LEU A 189 -10.41 -9.18 7.33
N SER A 190 -11.25 -8.82 8.31
CA SER A 190 -12.50 -9.54 8.59
C SER A 190 -13.45 -9.62 7.40
N GLU A 191 -13.64 -8.51 6.67
CA GLU A 191 -14.45 -8.48 5.46
C GLU A 191 -13.86 -9.36 4.36
N MET A 192 -12.56 -9.17 4.04
CA MET A 192 -11.88 -9.95 3.00
C MET A 192 -11.89 -11.45 3.30
N LEU A 193 -11.64 -11.80 4.55
CA LEU A 193 -11.64 -13.17 5.05
C LEU A 193 -13.05 -13.78 4.96
N GLY A 194 -14.07 -13.05 5.41
CA GLY A 194 -15.47 -13.51 5.32
C GLY A 194 -15.90 -13.82 3.89
N GLU A 195 -15.61 -12.92 2.95
CA GLU A 195 -15.88 -13.13 1.52
C GLU A 195 -15.12 -14.34 0.96
N SER A 196 -13.84 -14.47 1.29
CA SER A 196 -12.97 -15.52 0.75
C SER A 196 -13.35 -16.91 1.28
N LEU A 197 -13.79 -17.00 2.53
CA LEU A 197 -14.31 -18.22 3.14
C LEU A 197 -15.68 -18.59 2.57
N ALA A 198 -16.57 -17.61 2.41
CA ALA A 198 -17.88 -17.81 1.80
C ALA A 198 -17.75 -18.34 0.35
N ALA A 199 -16.83 -17.79 -0.43
CA ALA A 199 -16.55 -18.24 -1.80
C ALA A 199 -16.04 -19.70 -1.87
N ARG A 200 -15.45 -20.20 -0.79
CA ARG A 200 -14.96 -21.59 -0.66
C ARG A 200 -15.96 -22.53 0.02
N ALA A 201 -17.06 -22.00 0.54
CA ALA A 201 -18.01 -22.74 1.38
C ALA A 201 -17.34 -23.44 2.58
N VAL A 202 -16.36 -22.77 3.22
CA VAL A 202 -15.64 -23.26 4.40
C VAL A 202 -15.93 -22.35 5.59
N ALA A 203 -16.13 -22.90 6.78
CA ALA A 203 -16.32 -22.12 8.00
C ALA A 203 -15.00 -21.63 8.60
N LEU A 204 -15.06 -20.54 9.37
CA LEU A 204 -13.89 -19.94 10.02
C LEU A 204 -13.18 -20.94 10.95
N GLU A 205 -13.94 -21.74 11.69
CA GLU A 205 -13.46 -22.72 12.65
C GLU A 205 -12.73 -23.89 11.99
N GLU A 206 -13.04 -24.17 10.71
CA GLU A 206 -12.35 -25.20 9.93
C GLU A 206 -10.95 -24.75 9.52
N VAL A 207 -10.77 -23.46 9.24
CA VAL A 207 -9.47 -22.87 8.86
C VAL A 207 -8.64 -22.48 10.08
N PHE A 208 -9.29 -22.01 11.15
CA PHE A 208 -8.64 -21.57 12.38
C PHE A 208 -9.11 -22.34 13.62
N PRO A 209 -8.88 -23.67 13.69
CA PRO A 209 -9.25 -24.45 14.86
C PRO A 209 -8.46 -24.04 16.11
N THR A 210 -7.30 -23.40 15.95
CA THR A 210 -6.49 -22.87 17.05
C THR A 210 -5.89 -21.50 16.70
N PRO A 211 -5.51 -20.69 17.71
CA PRO A 211 -4.82 -19.42 17.49
C PRO A 211 -3.54 -19.52 16.67
N GLU A 212 -2.84 -20.66 16.72
CA GLU A 212 -1.64 -20.92 15.93
C GLU A 212 -1.93 -20.97 14.42
N HIS A 213 -3.12 -21.41 14.02
CA HIS A 213 -3.52 -21.40 12.61
C HIS A 213 -3.75 -19.97 12.11
N ALA A 214 -4.44 -19.15 12.91
CA ALA A 214 -4.63 -17.74 12.61
C ALA A 214 -3.28 -17.00 12.51
N ARG A 215 -2.33 -17.30 13.41
CA ARG A 215 -0.98 -16.73 13.36
C ARG A 215 -0.24 -17.15 12.09
N ARG A 216 -0.26 -18.43 11.73
CA ARG A 216 0.39 -18.92 10.51
C ARG A 216 -0.17 -18.28 9.24
N LEU A 217 -1.48 -18.03 9.20
CA LEU A 217 -2.09 -17.29 8.09
C LEU A 217 -1.48 -15.89 7.97
N THR A 218 -1.54 -15.09 9.04
CA THR A 218 -0.99 -13.72 9.01
C THR A 218 0.51 -13.69 8.74
N ASP A 219 1.26 -14.67 9.25
CA ASP A 219 2.71 -14.78 9.02
C ASP A 219 3.04 -15.22 7.58
N SER A 220 2.10 -15.87 6.88
CA SER A 220 2.26 -16.29 5.47
C SER A 220 1.90 -15.21 4.46
N MET A 221 1.33 -14.09 4.91
CA MET A 221 0.93 -12.94 4.11
C MET A 221 2.00 -11.84 4.25
N PRO A 222 2.91 -11.65 3.27
CA PRO A 222 4.09 -10.80 3.46
C PRO A 222 3.79 -9.36 3.87
N SER A 223 2.80 -8.70 3.26
CA SER A 223 2.42 -7.33 3.65
C SER A 223 1.88 -7.26 5.07
N VAL A 224 1.08 -8.25 5.46
CA VAL A 224 0.48 -8.35 6.80
C VAL A 224 1.54 -8.68 7.85
N ASP A 225 2.48 -9.59 7.57
CA ASP A 225 3.61 -9.89 8.44
C ASP A 225 4.44 -8.65 8.75
N VAL A 226 4.74 -7.83 7.74
CA VAL A 226 5.47 -6.57 7.90
C VAL A 226 4.66 -5.57 8.73
N SER A 227 3.36 -5.38 8.44
CA SER A 227 2.50 -4.50 9.24
C SER A 227 2.45 -4.91 10.71
N ILE A 228 2.21 -6.19 10.99
CA ILE A 228 2.15 -6.74 12.36
C ILE A 228 3.50 -6.61 13.05
N THR A 229 4.61 -6.81 12.33
CA THR A 229 5.96 -6.69 12.89
C THR A 229 6.26 -5.28 13.38
N LEU A 230 6.00 -4.27 12.55
CA LEU A 230 6.20 -2.86 12.91
C LEU A 230 5.28 -2.45 14.06
N ALA A 231 3.99 -2.80 13.98
CA ALA A 231 3.04 -2.48 15.04
C ALA A 231 3.39 -3.17 16.37
N THR A 232 3.85 -4.42 16.32
CA THR A 232 4.33 -5.17 17.50
C THR A 232 5.52 -4.48 18.14
N ALA A 233 6.50 -4.06 17.34
CA ALA A 233 7.68 -3.35 17.86
C ALA A 233 7.25 -2.05 18.54
N ARG A 234 6.36 -1.28 17.91
CA ARG A 234 5.85 -0.04 18.49
C ARG A 234 5.12 -0.26 19.82
N HIS A 235 4.22 -1.24 19.91
CA HIS A 235 3.53 -1.58 21.16
C HIS A 235 4.46 -2.10 22.28
N ARG A 236 5.62 -2.64 21.93
CA ARG A 236 6.67 -3.01 22.91
C ARG A 236 7.37 -1.77 23.47
N HIS A 237 7.57 -0.74 22.66
CA HIS A 237 8.01 0.56 23.16
C HIS A 237 6.90 1.19 24.01
N GLN A 238 7.25 1.82 25.13
CA GLN A 238 6.27 2.43 26.05
C GLN A 238 5.75 3.79 25.57
N ASP A 239 5.94 4.14 24.30
CA ASP A 239 5.37 5.37 23.75
C ASP A 239 3.90 5.13 23.38
N PRO A 240 2.94 5.75 24.09
CA PRO A 240 1.53 5.48 23.87
C PRO A 240 0.95 6.23 22.67
N ARG A 241 1.69 7.11 22.02
CA ARG A 241 1.13 8.01 21.00
C ARG A 241 1.31 7.47 19.60
N TRP A 242 0.30 6.75 19.14
CA TRP A 242 0.07 6.52 17.72
C TRP A 242 -0.52 7.77 17.08
N ILE A 243 0.05 8.20 15.97
CA ILE A 243 -0.45 9.29 15.11
C ILE A 243 -0.62 8.79 13.68
N ALA A 244 -1.31 9.58 12.85
CA ALA A 244 -1.59 9.21 11.46
C ALA A 244 -0.32 8.87 10.66
N ASN A 245 0.77 9.60 10.86
CA ASN A 245 2.04 9.34 10.16
C ASN A 245 2.60 7.96 10.48
N ASP A 246 2.46 7.47 11.71
CA ASP A 246 2.91 6.12 12.04
C ASP A 246 2.14 5.05 11.24
N ILE A 247 0.87 5.31 10.92
CA ILE A 247 0.07 4.42 10.08
C ILE A 247 0.54 4.46 8.63
N PHE A 248 0.85 5.65 8.09
CA PHE A 248 1.41 5.78 6.75
C PHE A 248 2.76 5.08 6.62
N ASP A 249 3.64 5.22 7.62
CA ASP A 249 4.94 4.54 7.65
C ASP A 249 4.77 3.00 7.65
N VAL A 250 3.87 2.49 8.48
CA VAL A 250 3.55 1.05 8.54
C VAL A 250 2.99 0.55 7.21
N ASP A 251 2.05 1.29 6.61
CA ASP A 251 1.43 0.91 5.34
C ASP A 251 2.44 0.96 4.20
N ALA A 252 3.27 2.01 4.13
CA ALA A 252 4.32 2.16 3.13
C ALA A 252 5.29 0.97 3.16
N MET A 253 5.76 0.61 4.35
CA MET A 253 6.68 -0.53 4.51
C MET A 253 6.00 -1.87 4.26
N SER A 254 4.71 -2.02 4.59
CA SER A 254 3.94 -3.24 4.30
C SER A 254 3.85 -3.55 2.81
N VAL A 255 3.95 -2.53 1.97
CA VAL A 255 3.95 -2.69 0.50
C VAL A 255 5.38 -2.74 -0.04
N ALA A 256 6.27 -1.87 0.43
CA ALA A 256 7.62 -1.78 -0.14
C ALA A 256 8.52 -2.96 0.27
N ALA A 257 8.54 -3.35 1.54
CA ALA A 257 9.51 -4.33 2.03
C ALA A 257 9.34 -5.74 1.41
N PRO A 258 8.11 -6.25 1.16
CA PRO A 258 7.97 -7.57 0.53
C PRO A 258 8.14 -7.58 -0.99
N TYR A 259 8.03 -6.43 -1.66
CA TYR A 259 7.84 -6.35 -3.11
C TYR A 259 8.90 -5.52 -3.85
N CYS A 260 9.92 -5.03 -3.14
CA CYS A 260 11.07 -4.34 -3.72
C CYS A 260 12.37 -5.08 -3.40
N ASP A 261 13.36 -4.97 -4.30
CA ASP A 261 14.71 -5.51 -4.05
C ASP A 261 15.48 -4.68 -3.00
N ILE A 262 15.26 -3.36 -3.00
CA ILE A 262 15.90 -2.42 -2.08
C ILE A 262 14.84 -1.44 -1.57
N VAL A 263 14.82 -1.21 -0.25
CA VAL A 263 13.98 -0.18 0.37
C VAL A 263 14.87 0.71 1.24
N VAL A 264 14.83 2.02 0.96
CA VAL A 264 15.42 3.03 1.83
C VAL A 264 14.32 3.59 2.72
N THR A 265 14.50 3.51 4.04
CA THR A 265 13.51 3.96 5.02
C THR A 265 14.19 4.61 6.22
N GLU A 266 13.44 5.07 7.20
CA GLU A 266 14.02 5.64 8.41
C GLU A 266 14.66 4.56 9.32
N ARG A 267 15.56 4.98 10.21
CA ARG A 267 16.44 4.10 10.98
C ARG A 267 15.68 3.09 11.85
N HIS A 268 14.57 3.46 12.45
CA HIS A 268 13.78 2.61 13.33
C HIS A 268 13.11 1.46 12.56
N ALA A 269 12.41 1.74 11.45
CA ALA A 269 11.78 0.74 10.60
C ALA A 269 12.83 -0.21 10.03
N CYS A 270 13.96 0.32 9.52
CA CYS A 270 15.09 -0.49 9.05
C CYS A 270 15.57 -1.43 10.17
N HIS A 271 15.85 -0.91 11.37
CA HIS A 271 16.29 -1.71 12.50
C HIS A 271 15.27 -2.80 12.90
N VAL A 272 13.99 -2.45 13.02
CA VAL A 272 12.93 -3.39 13.43
C VAL A 272 12.77 -4.51 12.41
N LEU A 273 12.72 -4.19 11.12
CA LEU A 273 12.49 -5.17 10.06
C LEU A 273 13.71 -6.07 9.86
N THR A 274 14.94 -5.53 9.91
CA THR A 274 16.17 -6.33 9.90
C THR A 274 16.24 -7.26 11.11
N ALA A 275 15.95 -6.75 12.32
CA ALA A 275 15.94 -7.57 13.53
C ALA A 275 14.87 -8.68 13.51
N ALA A 276 13.78 -8.47 12.77
CA ALA A 276 12.74 -9.46 12.53
C ALA A 276 13.05 -10.43 11.37
N GLY A 277 14.22 -10.32 10.73
CA GLY A 277 14.63 -11.19 9.62
C GLY A 277 13.80 -10.98 8.34
N VAL A 278 13.27 -9.77 8.12
CA VAL A 278 12.49 -9.47 6.91
C VAL A 278 13.37 -9.51 5.66
N GLU A 279 14.62 -9.07 5.73
CA GLU A 279 15.56 -9.10 4.60
C GLU A 279 15.72 -10.49 3.99
N GLU A 280 15.86 -11.52 4.83
CA GLU A 280 15.99 -12.91 4.36
C GLU A 280 14.66 -13.45 3.81
N ARG A 281 13.56 -13.21 4.53
CA ARG A 281 12.23 -13.74 4.18
C ARG A 281 11.66 -13.12 2.90
N ALA A 282 11.81 -11.81 2.73
CA ALA A 282 11.33 -11.06 1.57
C ALA A 282 12.38 -10.90 0.47
N ARG A 283 13.65 -11.30 0.72
CA ARG A 283 14.79 -11.08 -0.19
C ARG A 283 14.96 -9.61 -0.56
N VAL A 284 14.76 -8.74 0.42
CA VAL A 284 14.90 -7.29 0.32
C VAL A 284 16.17 -6.83 1.02
N LYS A 285 16.78 -5.77 0.50
CA LYS A 285 17.83 -5.03 1.19
C LYS A 285 17.26 -3.78 1.84
N LEU A 286 17.36 -3.69 3.16
CA LEU A 286 16.87 -2.55 3.92
C LEU A 286 18.02 -1.58 4.20
N LEU A 287 17.83 -0.34 3.79
CA LEU A 287 18.80 0.74 3.97
C LEU A 287 18.16 1.89 4.73
N HIS A 288 18.98 2.65 5.46
CA HIS A 288 18.51 3.80 6.23
C HIS A 288 19.09 5.15 5.77
N ASP A 289 19.91 5.14 4.72
CA ASP A 289 20.54 6.32 4.18
C ASP A 289 20.72 6.19 2.65
N LEU A 290 20.78 7.33 1.98
CA LEU A 290 20.87 7.41 0.52
C LEU A 290 22.29 7.15 -0.01
N ASP A 291 23.33 7.33 0.82
CA ASP A 291 24.71 7.11 0.41
C ASP A 291 24.97 5.60 0.22
N ALA A 292 24.41 4.77 1.09
CA ALA A 292 24.39 3.33 0.96
C ALA A 292 23.69 2.89 -0.32
N LEU A 293 22.55 3.52 -0.66
CA LEU A 293 21.85 3.24 -1.91
C LEU A 293 22.73 3.58 -3.13
N ALA A 294 23.43 4.71 -3.10
CA ALA A 294 24.35 5.09 -4.17
C ALA A 294 25.49 4.07 -4.33
N GLY A 295 26.01 3.52 -3.23
CA GLY A 295 27.01 2.45 -3.24
C GLY A 295 26.50 1.14 -3.88
N GLU A 296 25.24 0.78 -3.62
CA GLU A 296 24.60 -0.37 -4.25
C GLU A 296 24.38 -0.17 -5.74
N ALA A 297 23.87 1.01 -6.14
CA ALA A 297 23.66 1.35 -7.53
C ALA A 297 24.98 1.32 -8.32
N ALA A 298 26.08 1.81 -7.73
CA ALA A 298 27.40 1.77 -8.33
C ALA A 298 27.96 0.34 -8.48
N SER A 299 27.58 -0.57 -7.59
CA SER A 299 28.02 -1.98 -7.62
C SER A 299 27.18 -2.85 -8.57
N ALA A 300 25.98 -2.39 -8.93
CA ALA A 300 25.06 -3.07 -9.84
C ALA A 300 25.27 -2.70 -11.33
N ILE A 301 26.12 -1.71 -11.62
CA ILE A 301 26.53 -1.36 -12.99
C ILE A 301 27.74 -2.24 -13.36
N PRO A 302 27.62 -3.17 -14.33
CA PRO A 302 28.73 -4.01 -14.78
C PRO A 302 29.87 -3.22 -15.45
#